data_AF-N6YGF6-F1
#
_entry.id   AF-N6YGF6-F1
#
_cell.length_a   1.000
_cell.length_b   1.000
_cell.length_c   1.000
_cell.angle_alpha   90.00
_cell.angle_beta   90.00
_cell.angle_gamma   90.00
#
_symmetry.space_group_name_H-M   'P 1'
#
loop_
_entity.id
_entity.type
_entity.pdbx_description
1 polymer ?
#
loop_
_entity_poly.entity_id
_entity_poly.type
_entity_poly.pdbx_seq_one_letter_code
_entity_poly.pdbx_strand_id
1 'polypeptide(L)' 'RAVLAAAKNKTDTLSRWAMALQQRRGYWKAVVAIAAKNARMAWAVLRRGEAFVLPT' A
#
# COMPACT_ATOMS: atom_id res chain seq x y z
N ARG A 1 -14.12 -2.62 -2.11
CA ARG A 1 -13.76 -1.36 -1.37
C ARG A 1 -12.27 -1.11 -1.55
N ALA A 2 -11.84 0.08 -2.00
CA ALA A 2 -10.41 0.34 -2.24
C ALA A 2 -9.61 0.38 -0.92
N VAL A 3 -8.36 -0.09 -0.94
CA VAL A 3 -7.45 -0.06 0.23
C VAL A 3 -7.32 1.35 0.79
N LEU A 4 -7.19 2.35 -0.09
CA LEU A 4 -7.13 3.77 0.30
C LEU A 4 -8.41 4.25 1.00
N ALA A 5 -9.58 3.75 0.59
CA ALA A 5 -10.85 4.10 1.24
C ALA A 5 -10.98 3.49 2.65
N ALA A 6 -10.29 2.38 2.92
CA ALA A 6 -10.21 1.78 4.25
C ALA A 6 -9.09 2.38 5.11
N ALA A 7 -8.09 3.03 4.51
CA ALA A 7 -6.95 3.61 5.20
C ALA A 7 -7.29 4.78 6.14
N LYS A 8 -8.41 5.48 5.89
CA LYS A 8 -8.86 6.62 6.72
C LYS A 8 -9.01 6.29 8.21
N ASN A 9 -9.39 5.06 8.53
CA ASN A 9 -9.66 4.62 9.91
C ASN A 9 -8.56 3.71 10.47
N LYS A 10 -7.41 3.63 9.80
CA LYS A 10 -6.30 2.75 10.17
C LYS A 10 -5.08 3.56 10.58
N THR A 11 -4.39 3.10 11.62
CA THR A 11 -3.22 3.77 12.20
C THR A 11 -1.89 3.15 11.79
N ASP A 12 -1.90 2.09 10.97
CA ASP A 12 -0.69 1.45 10.49
C ASP A 12 0.15 2.36 9.59
N THR A 13 1.46 2.08 9.52
CA THR A 13 2.44 2.90 8.78
C THR A 13 2.09 3.02 7.29
N LEU A 14 1.54 1.96 6.69
CA LEU A 14 1.15 1.96 5.28
C LEU A 14 -0.09 2.82 5.03
N SER A 15 -1.09 2.75 5.91
CA SER A 15 -2.29 3.60 5.86
C SER A 15 -1.94 5.08 6.05
N ARG A 16 -1.06 5.42 7.00
CA ARG A 16 -0.56 6.80 7.16
C ARG A 16 0.19 7.31 5.93
N TRP A 17 1.08 6.48 5.37
CA TRP A 17 1.79 6.82 4.13
C TRP A 17 0.82 7.04 2.96
N ALA A 18 -0.18 6.15 2.79
CA ALA A 18 -1.19 6.24 1.74
C ALA A 18 -2.02 7.52 1.85
N MET A 19 -2.46 7.88 3.05
CA MET A 19 -3.19 9.12 3.31
C MET A 19 -2.34 10.36 3.03
N ALA A 20 -1.08 10.38 3.48
CA ALA A 20 -0.16 11.48 3.20
C ALA A 20 0.14 11.61 1.70
N LEU A 21 0.23 10.49 0.98
CA LEU A 21 0.41 10.49 -0.47
C LEU A 21 -0.83 11.04 -1.20
N GLN A 22 -2.04 10.63 -0.77
CA GLN A 22 -3.28 11.20 -1.29
C GLN A 22 -3.32 12.72 -1.09
N GLN A 23 -2.93 13.22 0.08
CA GLN A 23 -2.92 14.66 0.36
C GLN A 23 -1.98 15.43 -0.58
N ARG A 24 -0.82 14.85 -0.93
CA ARG A 24 0.17 15.52 -1.80
C ARG A 24 -0.08 15.36 -3.29
N ARG A 25 -0.69 14.24 -3.72
CA ARG A 25 -0.74 13.84 -5.14
C ARG A 25 -2.14 13.55 -5.67
N GLY A 26 -3.16 13.56 -4.81
CA GLY A 26 -4.55 13.25 -5.17
C GLY A 26 -4.87 11.75 -5.11
N TYR A 27 -6.18 11.46 -5.12
CA TYR A 27 -6.73 10.12 -4.88
C TYR A 27 -6.21 9.06 -5.87
N TRP A 28 -6.36 9.28 -7.18
CA TRP A 28 -6.01 8.29 -8.19
C TRP A 28 -4.52 7.93 -8.21
N LYS A 29 -3.65 8.94 -8.08
CA LYS A 29 -2.19 8.72 -7.99
C LYS A 29 -1.83 7.91 -6.74
N ALA A 30 -2.50 8.16 -5.62
CA ALA A 30 -2.31 7.38 -4.40
C ALA A 30 -2.80 5.93 -4.54
N VAL A 31 -3.95 5.70 -5.19
CA VAL A 31 -4.45 4.35 -5.48
C VAL A 31 -3.44 3.54 -6.32
N VAL A 32 -2.94 4.12 -7.40
CA VAL A 32 -1.95 3.46 -8.27
C VAL A 32 -0.65 3.16 -7.52
N ALA A 33 -0.17 4.09 -6.69
CA ALA A 33 1.05 3.88 -5.90
C ALA A 33 0.92 2.75 -4.87
N ILE A 34 -0.25 2.61 -4.23
CA ILE A 34 -0.54 1.48 -3.32
C ILE A 34 -0.50 0.17 -4.11
N ALA A 35 -1.14 0.11 -5.27
CA ALA A 35 -1.13 -1.07 -6.12
C ALA A 35 0.31 -1.46 -6.54
N ALA A 36 1.12 -0.47 -6.93
CA ALA A 36 2.53 -0.70 -7.28
C ALA A 36 3.36 -1.21 -6.08
N LYS A 37 3.13 -0.71 -4.87
CA LYS A 37 3.77 -1.23 -3.65
C LYS A 37 3.36 -2.68 -3.40
N ASN A 38 2.08 -3.01 -3.54
CA ASN A 38 1.56 -4.37 -3.38
C ASN A 38 2.14 -5.34 -4.42
N ALA A 39 2.21 -4.92 -5.69
CA ALA A 39 2.80 -5.72 -6.76
C ALA A 39 4.28 -6.05 -6.48
N ARG A 40 5.06 -5.09 -5.95
CA ARG A 40 6.46 -5.33 -5.59
C ARG A 40 6.60 -6.34 -4.45
N MET A 41 5.72 -6.30 -3.45
CA MET A 41 5.71 -7.28 -2.36
C MET A 41 5.36 -8.68 -2.87
N ALA A 42 4.31 -8.80 -3.69
CA ALA A 42 3.92 -10.07 -4.30
C ALA A 42 5.04 -10.65 -5.17
N TRP A 43 5.70 -9.82 -5.98
CA TRP A 43 6.85 -10.23 -6.78
C TRP A 43 8.00 -10.75 -5.90
N ALA A 44 8.33 -10.06 -4.81
CA ALA A 44 9.41 -10.48 -3.91
C ALA A 44 9.13 -11.85 -3.26
N VAL A 45 7.89 -12.06 -2.80
CA VAL A 45 7.40 -13.33 -2.25
C VAL A 45 7.55 -14.45 -3.29
N LEU A 46 7.03 -14.26 -4.49
CA LEU A 46 7.10 -15.24 -5.57
C LEU A 46 8.55 -15.52 -6.01
N ARG A 47 9.39 -14.49 -6.05
CA ARG A 47 10.78 -14.62 -6.50
C ARG A 47 11.66 -15.35 -5.50
N ARG A 48 11.42 -15.19 -4.20
CA ARG A 48 12.20 -15.81 -3.12
C ARG A 48 11.62 -17.14 -2.63
N GLY A 49 10.36 -17.43 -2.94
CA GLY A 49 9.66 -18.61 -2.41
C GLY A 49 9.35 -18.51 -0.91
N GLU A 50 9.54 -17.32 -0.33
CA GLU A 50 9.32 -17.05 1.09
C GLU A 50 7.85 -16.69 1.35
N ALA A 51 7.36 -16.96 2.57
CA ALA A 51 6.03 -16.53 2.97
C ALA A 51 5.93 -14.99 3.01
N PHE A 52 4.75 -14.44 2.74
CA PHE A 52 4.52 -13.01 2.85
C PHE A 52 4.68 -12.53 4.30
N VAL A 53 5.55 -11.55 4.50
CA VAL A 53 5.75 -10.87 5.78
C VAL A 53 5.23 -9.44 5.67
N LEU A 54 4.41 -9.03 6.65
CA LEU A 54 3.90 -7.67 6.70
C LEU A 54 5.09 -6.69 6.89
N PRO A 55 5.27 -5.68 6.03
CA PRO A 55 6.28 -4.66 6.28
C PRO A 55 5.91 -3.89 7.53
N THR A 56 6.81 -3.86 8.50
CA THR A 56 6.71 -3.06 9.73
C THR A 56 6.98 -1.57 9.48
#